data_AF-A0A8J2VGT9-F1
#
_entry.id   AF-A0A8J2VGT9-F1
#
_cell.length_a   1.000
_cell.length_b   1.000
_cell.length_c   1.000
_cell.angle_alpha   90.00
_cell.angle_beta   90.00
_cell.angle_gamma   90.00
#
_symmetry.space_group_name_H-M   'P 1'
#
loop_
_entity.id
_entity.type
_entity.pdbx_description
1 polymer ?
#
loop_
_entity_poly.entity_id
_entity_poly.type
_entity_poly.pdbx_seq_one_letter_code
_entity_poly.pdbx_strand_id
1 'polypeptide(L)'
;MSFRNLLEKYQEDHQHPINKLTHALGIPMIVVSLPWFFFDWKTALFLFVLGWVFQFVGHMFEGKKPSFLSNPLFLIIGPWWLIKRVLGMDKRESTTMKK
;
A
#
# COMPACT_ATOMS: atom_id res chain seq x y z
N MET A 1 13.49 13.82 2.26
CA MET A 1 12.10 13.91 1.75
C MET A 1 11.18 13.99 2.95
N SER A 2 10.23 14.93 2.98
CA SER A 2 9.26 15.04 4.09
C SER A 2 8.19 13.95 3.99
N PHE A 3 7.45 13.69 5.08
CA PHE A 3 6.32 12.75 5.06
C PHE A 3 5.22 13.17 4.06
N ARG A 4 4.96 14.48 3.93
CA ARG A 4 4.00 15.01 2.96
C ARG A 4 4.42 14.71 1.53
N ASN A 5 5.69 14.94 1.21
CA ASN A 5 6.23 14.66 -0.13
C ASN A 5 6.17 13.15 -0.46
N LEU A 6 6.38 12.27 0.53
CA LEU A 6 6.22 10.82 0.36
C LEU A 6 4.76 10.44 0.08
N LEU A 7 3.81 11.03 0.81
CA LEU A 7 2.39 10.76 0.63
C LEU A 7 1.89 11.30 -0.72
N GLU A 8 2.25 12.53 -1.08
CA GLU A 8 1.91 13.15 -2.37
C GLU A 8 2.45 12.31 -3.52
N LYS A 9 3.72 11.89 -3.44
CA LYS A 9 4.33 11.05 -4.47
C LYS A 9 3.65 9.68 -4.56
N TYR A 10 3.34 9.08 -3.42
CA TYR A 10 2.59 7.82 -3.38
C TYR A 10 1.22 7.97 -4.04
N GLN A 11 0.47 9.02 -3.71
CA GLN A 11 -0.84 9.29 -4.30
C GLN A 11 -0.73 9.54 -5.82
N GLU A 12 0.25 10.33 -6.26
CA GLU A 12 0.51 10.60 -7.67
C GLU A 12 0.79 9.31 -8.46
N ASP A 13 1.55 8.39 -7.87
CA ASP A 13 1.94 7.13 -8.52
C ASP A 13 0.84 6.04 -8.45
N HIS A 14 -0.29 6.30 -7.79
CA HIS A 14 -1.40 5.35 -7.63
C HIS A 14 -2.74 6.06 -7.87
N GLN A 15 -3.03 6.44 -9.11
CA GLN A 15 -4.29 7.09 -9.49
C GLN A 15 -5.31 6.08 -10.01
N HIS A 16 -4.86 5.08 -10.76
CA HIS A 16 -5.73 4.12 -11.44
C HIS A 16 -6.52 3.27 -10.44
N PRO A 17 -7.84 3.07 -10.65
CA PRO A 17 -8.68 2.32 -9.72
C PRO A 17 -8.22 0.87 -9.53
N ILE A 18 -7.74 0.22 -10.61
CA ILE A 18 -7.18 -1.14 -10.52
C ILE A 18 -5.93 -1.15 -9.65
N ASN A 19 -5.03 -0.16 -9.81
CA ASN A 19 -3.82 -0.07 -9.00
C ASN A 19 -4.14 0.09 -7.51
N LYS A 20 -5.10 0.97 -7.18
CA LYS A 20 -5.61 1.16 -5.82
C LYS A 20 -6.23 -0.12 -5.25
N LEU A 21 -7.02 -0.86 -6.06
CA LEU A 21 -7.68 -2.09 -5.63
C LEU A 21 -6.67 -3.21 -5.37
N THR A 22 -5.75 -3.44 -6.30
CA THR A 22 -4.77 -4.51 -6.14
C THR A 22 -3.79 -4.22 -5.01
N HIS A 23 -3.48 -2.95 -4.72
CA HIS A 23 -2.74 -2.57 -3.51
C HIS A 23 -3.58 -2.75 -2.23
N ALA A 24 -4.87 -2.39 -2.27
CA ALA A 24 -5.76 -2.60 -1.12
C ALA A 24 -5.91 -4.08 -0.74
N LEU A 25 -5.73 -5.01 -1.69
CA LEU A 25 -5.68 -6.45 -1.44
C LEU A 25 -4.26 -6.98 -1.17
N GLY A 26 -3.26 -6.53 -1.92
CA GLY A 26 -1.89 -7.02 -1.81
C GLY A 26 -1.18 -6.59 -0.53
N ILE A 27 -1.37 -5.34 -0.08
CA ILE A 27 -0.78 -4.84 1.17
C ILE A 27 -1.20 -5.68 2.38
N PRO A 28 -2.49 -5.95 2.66
CA PRO A 28 -2.87 -6.76 3.81
C PRO A 28 -2.38 -8.21 3.68
N MET A 29 -2.32 -8.78 2.47
CA MET A 29 -1.75 -10.11 2.27
C MET A 29 -0.28 -10.18 2.69
N ILE A 30 0.52 -9.18 2.31
CA ILE A 30 1.92 -9.10 2.74
C ILE A 30 1.99 -8.88 4.25
N VAL A 31 1.27 -7.90 4.79
CA VAL A 31 1.29 -7.59 6.23
C VAL A 31 0.90 -8.80 7.07
N VAL A 32 -0.13 -9.55 6.67
CA VAL A 32 -0.59 -10.77 7.36
C VAL A 32 0.39 -11.92 7.18
N SER A 33 1.05 -12.04 6.02
CA SER A 33 2.03 -13.11 5.79
C SER A 33 3.21 -13.07 6.77
N LEU A 34 3.63 -11.88 7.21
CA LEU A 34 4.79 -11.71 8.10
C LEU A 34 4.60 -12.40 9.48
N PRO A 35 3.53 -12.12 10.25
CA PRO A 35 3.27 -12.88 11.47
C PRO A 35 2.88 -14.34 11.18
N TRP A 36 2.24 -14.62 10.03
CA TRP A 36 1.83 -15.98 9.67
C TRP A 36 3.02 -16.92 9.44
N PHE A 37 4.19 -16.37 9.09
CA PHE A 37 5.42 -17.14 8.88
C PHE A 37 5.79 -18.04 10.07
N PHE A 38 5.50 -17.60 11.30
CA PHE A 38 5.80 -18.34 12.52
C PHE A 38 4.83 -19.51 12.78
N PHE A 39 3.70 -19.57 12.08
CA PHE A 39 2.70 -20.63 12.20
C PHE A 39 2.79 -21.62 11.03
N ASP A 40 2.84 -21.12 9.81
CA ASP A 40 3.01 -21.92 8.59
C ASP A 40 3.74 -21.11 7.52
N TRP A 41 5.04 -21.36 7.40
CA TRP A 41 5.92 -20.67 6.48
C TRP A 41 5.55 -20.88 5.00
N LYS A 42 4.91 -22.00 4.64
CA LYS A 42 4.50 -22.27 3.24
C LYS A 42 3.34 -21.37 2.84
N THR A 43 2.31 -21.31 3.69
CA THR A 43 1.18 -20.42 3.47
C THR A 43 1.60 -18.95 3.53
N ALA A 44 2.49 -18.60 4.47
CA ALA A 44 3.06 -17.25 4.54
C ALA A 44 3.80 -16.87 3.26
N LEU A 45 4.69 -17.74 2.76
CA LEU A 45 5.41 -17.50 1.51
C LEU A 45 4.46 -17.34 0.32
N PHE A 46 3.43 -18.19 0.24
CA PHE A 46 2.39 -18.08 -0.80
C PHE A 46 1.67 -16.72 -0.75
N LEU A 47 1.20 -16.31 0.43
CA LEU A 47 0.53 -15.01 0.62
C LEU A 47 1.45 -13.83 0.32
N PHE A 48 2.72 -13.92 0.70
CA PHE A 48 3.72 -12.89 0.45
C PHE A 48 3.94 -12.70 -1.06
N VAL A 49 4.22 -13.80 -1.79
CA VAL A 49 4.42 -13.76 -3.24
C VAL A 49 3.16 -13.27 -3.95
N LEU A 50 1.99 -13.79 -3.58
CA LEU A 50 0.73 -13.41 -4.21
C LEU A 50 0.38 -11.93 -3.95
N GLY A 51 0.65 -11.42 -2.74
CA GLY A 51 0.48 -10.02 -2.41
C GLY A 51 1.39 -9.09 -3.22
N TRP A 52 2.62 -9.50 -3.48
CA TRP A 52 3.52 -8.78 -4.39
C TRP A 52 3.02 -8.80 -5.84
N VAL A 53 2.57 -9.96 -6.34
CA VAL A 53 2.02 -10.08 -7.70
C VAL A 53 0.85 -9.10 -7.89
N PHE A 54 -0.09 -9.02 -6.95
CA PHE A 54 -1.18 -8.05 -7.02
C PHE A 54 -0.69 -6.60 -7.12
N GLN A 55 0.28 -6.21 -6.30
CA GLN A 55 0.83 -4.84 -6.34
C GLN A 55 1.52 -4.55 -7.68
N PHE A 56 2.34 -5.46 -8.20
CA PHE A 56 3.00 -5.29 -9.49
C PHE A 56 2.01 -5.24 -10.65
N VAL A 57 0.98 -6.09 -10.65
CA VAL A 57 -0.10 -6.05 -11.65
C VAL A 57 -0.78 -4.68 -11.64
N GLY A 58 -1.06 -4.12 -10.46
CA GLY A 58 -1.60 -2.76 -10.33
C GLY A 58 -0.74 -1.70 -11.02
N HIS A 59 0.57 -1.76 -10.80
CA HIS A 59 1.54 -0.86 -11.43
C HIS A 59 1.65 -1.05 -12.95
N MET A 60 1.42 -2.25 -13.48
CA MET A 60 1.34 -2.46 -14.93
C MET A 60 0.19 -1.66 -15.56
N PHE A 61 -0.97 -1.58 -14.89
CA PHE A 61 -2.10 -0.77 -15.35
C PHE A 61 -1.87 0.73 -15.16
N GLU A 62 -1.11 1.14 -14.14
CA GLU A 62 -0.75 2.54 -13.95
C GLU A 62 0.30 3.02 -14.98
N GLY A 63 1.14 2.12 -15.48
CA GLY A 63 2.28 2.45 -16.35
C GLY A 63 3.45 3.11 -15.61
N LYS A 64 3.36 3.23 -14.28
CA LYS A 64 4.40 3.80 -13.41
C LYS A 64 5.11 2.70 -12.64
N LYS A 65 6.42 2.85 -12.45
CA LYS A 65 7.22 1.93 -11.64
C LYS A 65 6.82 2.03 -10.16
N PRO A 66 6.93 0.96 -9.38
CA PRO A 66 6.67 1.01 -7.95
C PRO A 66 7.59 2.00 -7.22
N SER A 67 7.02 2.92 -6.45
CA SER A 67 7.77 4.02 -5.81
C SER A 67 8.82 3.52 -4.81
N PHE A 68 8.63 2.34 -4.21
CA PHE A 68 9.58 1.75 -3.26
C PHE A 68 10.93 1.40 -3.88
N LEU A 69 10.99 1.21 -5.20
CA LEU A 69 12.25 0.99 -5.92
C LEU A 69 13.14 2.24 -5.88
N SER A 70 12.55 3.42 -5.79
CA SER A 70 13.28 4.67 -5.64
C SER A 70 13.63 4.98 -4.19
N ASN A 71 12.73 4.63 -3.25
CA ASN A 71 12.98 4.82 -1.82
C ASN A 71 12.23 3.77 -0.97
N PRO A 72 12.93 2.93 -0.19
CA PRO A 72 12.27 1.93 0.66
C PRO A 72 11.24 2.47 1.65
N LEU A 73 11.29 3.76 2.01
CA LEU A 73 10.30 4.39 2.91
C LEU A 73 8.86 4.32 2.37
N PHE A 74 8.66 4.19 1.05
CA PHE A 74 7.32 4.02 0.48
C PHE A 74 6.64 2.72 0.93
N LEU A 75 7.40 1.71 1.38
CA LEU A 75 6.84 0.47 1.96
C LEU A 75 6.07 0.72 3.26
N ILE A 76 6.36 1.81 3.98
CA ILE A 76 5.67 2.19 5.21
C ILE A 76 4.42 3.05 4.90
N ILE A 77 4.50 3.86 3.83
CA ILE A 77 3.41 4.74 3.40
C ILE A 77 2.19 3.94 2.90
N GLY A 78 2.41 2.85 2.18
CA GLY A 78 1.33 1.97 1.69
C GLY A 78 0.42 1.43 2.81
N PRO A 79 0.98 0.72 3.82
CA PRO A 79 0.23 0.27 5.00
C PRO A 79 -0.45 1.41 5.75
N TRP A 80 0.22 2.56 5.93
CA TRP A 80 -0.36 3.72 6.59
C TRP A 80 -1.60 4.25 5.85
N TRP A 81 -1.52 4.39 4.53
CA TRP A 81 -2.64 4.80 3.69
C TRP A 81 -3.82 3.81 3.81
N LEU A 82 -3.53 2.51 3.79
CA LEU A 82 -4.56 1.48 3.92
C LEU A 82 -5.27 1.54 5.28
N ILE A 83 -4.51 1.69 6.38
CA ILE A 83 -5.07 1.83 7.73
C ILE A 83 -5.98 3.05 7.79
N LYS A 84 -5.54 4.22 7.30
CA LYS A 84 -6.38 5.42 7.25
C LYS A 84 -7.68 5.19 6.47
N ARG A 85 -7.61 4.46 5.36
CA ARG A 85 -8.75 4.14 4.50
C ARG A 85 -9.73 3.18 5.20
N VAL A 86 -9.23 2.12 5.82
CA VAL A 86 -10.04 1.13 6.56
C VAL A 86 -10.70 1.74 7.79
N LEU A 87 -9.99 2.61 8.52
CA LEU A 87 -10.52 3.31 9.70
C LEU A 87 -11.42 4.51 9.35
N GLY A 88 -11.61 4.83 8.06
CA GLY A 88 -12.40 5.99 7.62
C GLY A 88 -11.85 7.35 8.10
N MET A 89 -10.56 7.41 8.47
CA MET A 89 -9.91 8.60 9.03
C MET A 89 -9.67 9.70 7.98
N ASP A 90 -9.74 9.36 6.70
CA ASP A 90 -9.56 10.27 5.56
C ASP A 90 -10.60 11.42 5.57
N LYS A 91 -11.79 11.19 6.13
CA LYS A 91 -12.88 12.18 6.19
C LYS A 91 -12.77 13.16 7.36
N ARG A 92 -12.04 12.80 8.43
CA ARG A 92 -11.98 13.61 9.67
C ARG A 92 -10.92 14.72 9.61
N GLU A 93 -9.77 14.49 8.97
CA GLU A 93 -8.72 15.51 8.82
C GLU A 93 -9.16 16.72 8.00
N SER A 94 -9.97 16.52 6.94
CA SER A 94 -10.50 17.61 6.12
C SER A 94 -11.57 18.47 6.83
N THR A 95 -12.22 17.92 7.86
CA THR A 95 -13.24 18.64 8.65
C THR A 95 -12.59 19.45 9.79
N THR A 96 -11.48 18.96 10.36
CA THR A 96 -10.78 19.63 11.47
C THR A 96 -9.85 20.75 10.99
N MET A 97 -9.23 20.65 9.81
CA MET A 97 -8.40 21.76 9.25
C MET A 97 -9.22 22.93 8.68
N LYS A 98 -10.54 22.78 8.56
CA LYS A 98 -11.43 23.82 8.02
C LYS A 98 -12.12 24.63 9.12
N LYS A 99 -11.73 24.44 10.40
CA LYS A 99 -12.31 25.09 11.56
C LYS A 99 -11.27 25.90 12.32
#